data_AF-W0RA41-F1
#
_entry.id   AF-W0RA41-F1
#
_cell.length_a   1.000
_cell.length_b   1.000
_cell.length_c   1.000
_cell.angle_alpha   90.00
_cell.angle_beta   90.00
_cell.angle_gamma   90.00
#
_symmetry.space_group_name_H-M   'P 1'
#
loop_
_entity.id
_entity.type
_entity.pdbx_description
1 polymer ?
#
loop_
_entity_poly.entity_id
_entity_poly.type
_entity_poly.pdbx_seq_one_letter_code
_entity_poly.pdbx_strand_id
1 'polypeptide(L)'
;MTIKYIEKAIEDENTGADVKYHEITAVNIDYKNRYASVTVESYISLKTKQAGKSPVGSPITLSFSDNVPCMDENPIDYFYQRLTAPLPEDYVEPSEEEKYQGWINPYLFAGGKIKEISEAK
;
A
#
# COMPACT_ATOMS: atom_id res chain seq x y z
N MET A 1 -3.01 -20.71 -1.79
CA MET A 1 -3.71 -19.42 -2.03
C MET A 1 -2.73 -18.52 -2.76
N THR A 2 -3.17 -17.66 -3.68
CA THR A 2 -2.24 -16.72 -4.34
C THR A 2 -2.21 -15.44 -3.54
N ILE A 3 -1.01 -15.05 -3.08
CA ILE A 3 -0.79 -13.78 -2.36
C ILE A 3 -0.16 -12.79 -3.34
N LYS A 4 -0.74 -11.59 -3.42
CA LYS A 4 -0.17 -10.45 -4.15
C LYS A 4 0.61 -9.57 -3.18
N TYR A 5 1.65 -8.91 -3.68
CA TYR A 5 2.39 -7.90 -2.94
C TYR A 5 3.05 -6.90 -3.90
N ILE A 6 3.41 -5.73 -3.38
CA ILE A 6 4.19 -4.71 -4.07
C ILE A 6 5.67 -4.92 -3.70
N GLU A 7 6.51 -5.06 -4.71
CA GLU A 7 7.97 -4.98 -4.57
C GLU A 7 8.44 -3.58 -4.92
N LYS A 8 8.96 -2.85 -3.93
CA LYS A 8 9.54 -1.52 -4.05
C LYS A 8 10.43 -1.27 -2.84
N ALA A 9 11.59 -0.64 -3.00
CA ALA A 9 12.38 -0.21 -1.85
C ALA A 9 11.80 1.11 -1.31
N ILE A 10 11.45 1.12 -0.02
CA ILE A 10 10.95 2.28 0.73
C ILE A 10 11.67 2.28 2.08
N GLU A 11 12.07 3.44 2.57
CA GLU A 11 12.52 3.59 3.96
C GLU A 11 11.28 3.79 4.85
N ASP A 12 11.13 3.00 5.91
CA ASP A 12 10.09 3.25 6.92
C ASP A 12 10.49 4.44 7.79
N GLU A 13 9.74 5.54 7.69
CA GLU A 13 10.04 6.80 8.38
C GLU A 13 10.12 6.68 9.90
N ASN A 14 9.44 5.69 10.50
CA ASN A 14 9.43 5.50 11.95
C ASN A 14 10.68 4.80 12.48
N THR A 15 11.31 3.96 11.65
CA THR A 15 12.43 3.10 12.07
C THR A 15 13.73 3.35 11.30
N GLY A 16 13.68 4.07 10.17
CA GLY A 16 14.79 4.26 9.24
C GLY A 16 15.21 2.97 8.52
N ALA A 17 14.40 1.92 8.56
CA ALA A 17 14.72 0.64 7.97
C ALA A 17 14.23 0.54 6.52
N ASP A 18 15.08 0.01 5.63
CA ASP A 18 14.69 -0.33 4.28
C ASP A 18 13.74 -1.54 4.25
N VAL A 19 12.55 -1.33 3.72
CA VAL A 19 11.53 -2.36 3.44
C VAL A 19 11.38 -2.56 1.93
N LYS A 20 11.12 -3.79 1.51
CA LYS A 20 11.05 -4.17 0.07
C LYS A 20 9.79 -4.93 -0.33
N TYR A 21 9.02 -5.39 0.64
CA TYR A 21 7.82 -6.19 0.46
C TYR A 21 6.67 -5.45 1.14
N HIS A 22 5.58 -5.20 0.41
CA HIS A 22 4.40 -4.52 0.93
C HIS A 22 3.15 -5.27 0.52
N GLU A 23 2.32 -5.62 1.49
CA GLU A 23 1.11 -6.41 1.27
C GLU A 23 -0.10 -5.65 1.80
N ILE A 24 -1.15 -5.59 0.98
CA ILE A 24 -2.47 -5.12 1.43
C ILE A 24 -3.03 -6.16 2.40
N THR A 25 -3.17 -5.76 3.67
CA THR A 25 -3.68 -6.63 4.74
C THR A 25 -5.12 -6.33 5.12
N ALA A 26 -5.63 -5.14 4.78
CA ALA A 26 -7.04 -4.80 4.94
C ALA A 26 -7.52 -3.86 3.83
N VAL A 27 -8.76 -4.07 3.39
CA VAL A 27 -9.50 -3.16 2.52
C VAL A 27 -10.89 -2.98 3.11
N ASN A 28 -11.26 -1.72 3.37
CA ASN A 28 -12.60 -1.34 3.80
C ASN A 28 -13.22 -0.45 2.71
N ILE A 29 -14.45 -0.75 2.30
CA ILE A 29 -15.15 0.04 1.28
C ILE A 29 -16.56 0.36 1.78
N ASP A 30 -16.86 1.66 1.78
CA ASP A 30 -18.19 2.21 1.94
C ASP A 30 -18.66 2.76 0.58
N TYR A 31 -19.38 1.93 -0.16
CA TYR A 31 -19.93 2.30 -1.47
C TYR A 31 -20.95 3.43 -1.40
N LYS A 32 -21.68 3.56 -0.28
CA LYS A 32 -22.71 4.60 -0.12
C LYS A 32 -22.06 5.97 -0.03
N ASN A 33 -20.99 6.07 0.75
CA ASN A 33 -20.24 7.31 0.94
C ASN A 33 -19.08 7.47 -0.05
N ARG A 34 -18.92 6.53 -1.00
CA ARG A 34 -17.82 6.49 -1.98
C ARG A 34 -16.45 6.64 -1.33
N TYR A 35 -16.28 5.96 -0.20
CA TYR A 35 -15.06 6.00 0.60
C TYR A 35 -14.42 4.62 0.67
N ALA A 36 -13.10 4.56 0.60
CA ALA A 36 -12.36 3.35 0.90
C ALA A 36 -11.11 3.66 1.73
N SER A 37 -10.68 2.66 2.50
CA SER A 37 -9.38 2.66 3.13
C SER A 37 -8.65 1.35 2.88
N VAL A 38 -7.34 1.45 2.68
CA VAL A 38 -6.45 0.33 2.42
C VAL A 38 -5.32 0.36 3.42
N THR A 39 -5.12 -0.73 4.15
CA THR A 39 -3.99 -0.90 5.06
C THR A 39 -2.93 -1.78 4.42
N VAL A 40 -1.70 -1.30 4.45
CA VAL A 40 -0.52 -1.97 3.89
C VAL A 40 0.47 -2.23 5.01
N GLU A 41 0.94 -3.48 5.11
CA GLU A 41 2.05 -3.85 5.97
C GLU A 41 3.34 -4.03 5.16
N SER A 42 4.44 -3.56 5.72
CA SER A 42 5.75 -3.58 5.08
C SER A 42 6.72 -4.50 5.80
N TYR A 43 7.54 -5.22 5.05
CA TYR A 43 8.53 -6.15 5.56
C TYR A 43 9.88 -5.89 4.87
N ILE A 44 10.98 -6.19 5.57
CA ILE A 44 12.35 -6.09 5.02
C ILE A 44 12.44 -6.80 3.66
N SER A 45 11.80 -7.97 3.54
CA SER A 45 11.74 -8.75 2.31
C SER A 45 10.61 -9.80 2.32
N LEU A 46 10.36 -10.39 1.15
CA LEU A 46 9.53 -11.59 1.04
C LEU A 46 10.02 -12.72 1.97
N LYS A 47 11.35 -12.93 2.04
CA LYS A 47 11.96 -13.96 2.90
C LYS A 47 11.61 -13.75 4.38
N THR A 48 11.61 -12.50 4.86
CA THR A 48 11.28 -12.21 6.27
C THR A 48 9.79 -12.43 6.55
N LYS A 49 8.90 -12.09 5.60
CA LYS A 49 7.46 -12.39 5.70
C LYS A 49 7.22 -13.90 5.78
N GLN A 50 7.79 -14.67 4.85
CA GLN A 50 7.65 -16.12 4.80
C GLN A 50 8.27 -16.83 6.03
N ALA A 51 9.27 -16.22 6.66
CA ALA A 51 9.83 -16.71 7.92
C ALA A 51 8.98 -16.37 9.16
N GLY A 52 7.78 -15.81 8.98
CA GLY A 52 6.86 -15.47 10.07
C GLY A 52 7.35 -14.32 10.96
N LYS A 53 8.23 -13.44 10.44
CA LYS A 53 8.66 -12.24 11.17
C LYS A 53 7.57 -11.19 11.15
N SER A 54 7.58 -10.29 12.13
CA SER A 54 6.67 -9.15 12.18
C SER A 54 6.96 -8.14 11.05
N PRO A 55 5.94 -7.38 10.62
CA PRO A 55 6.16 -6.22 9.77
C PRO A 55 7.04 -5.17 10.47
N VAL A 56 7.69 -4.34 9.67
CA VAL A 56 8.50 -3.21 10.13
C VAL A 56 7.60 -1.99 10.31
N GLY A 57 7.80 -1.26 11.39
CA GLY A 57 7.08 -0.02 11.66
C GLY A 57 5.60 -0.24 11.94
N SER A 58 4.82 0.83 11.76
CA SER A 58 3.36 0.78 11.86
C SER A 58 2.73 0.52 10.49
N PRO A 59 1.59 -0.19 10.40
CA PRO A 59 0.85 -0.32 9.15
C PRO A 59 0.46 1.04 8.58
N ILE A 60 0.57 1.18 7.27
CA ILE A 60 0.21 2.41 6.56
C ILE A 60 -1.23 2.28 6.10
N THR A 61 -2.10 3.21 6.50
CA THR A 61 -3.49 3.23 6.04
C THR A 61 -3.72 4.43 5.14
N LEU A 62 -4.08 4.15 3.88
CA LEU A 62 -4.40 5.15 2.87
C LEU A 62 -5.92 5.25 2.70
N SER A 63 -6.44 6.47 2.66
CA SER A 63 -7.86 6.75 2.51
C SER A 63 -8.16 7.38 1.16
N PHE A 64 -9.25 6.96 0.53
CA PHE A 64 -9.65 7.38 -0.81
C PHE A 64 -11.10 7.83 -0.81
N SER A 65 -11.32 9.11 -1.15
CA SER A 65 -12.66 9.67 -1.42
C SER A 65 -12.91 9.67 -2.92
N ASP A 66 -14.12 9.26 -3.33
CA ASP A 66 -14.59 9.17 -4.72
C ASP A 66 -13.79 8.24 -5.64
N ASN A 67 -12.83 7.50 -5.09
CA ASN A 67 -11.93 6.59 -5.79
C ASN A 67 -12.05 5.18 -5.19
N VAL A 68 -13.25 4.62 -5.29
CA VAL A 68 -13.57 3.26 -4.86
C VAL A 68 -13.76 2.36 -6.09
N PRO A 69 -13.40 1.07 -6.02
CA PRO A 69 -13.70 0.13 -7.10
C PRO A 69 -15.21 0.08 -7.35
N CYS A 70 -15.63 -0.27 -8.56
CA CYS A 70 -17.02 -0.64 -8.82
C CYS A 70 -17.41 -1.92 -8.06
N MET A 71 -18.70 -2.15 -7.87
CA MET A 71 -19.19 -3.32 -7.11
C MET A 71 -18.92 -4.66 -7.79
N ASP A 72 -18.65 -4.66 -9.10
CA ASP A 72 -18.33 -5.82 -9.92
C ASP A 72 -16.81 -6.03 -10.12
N GLU A 73 -15.97 -5.11 -9.65
CA GLU A 73 -14.52 -5.24 -9.68
C GLU A 73 -13.98 -6.00 -8.47
N ASN A 74 -12.81 -6.64 -8.61
CA ASN A 74 -12.09 -7.19 -7.47
C ASN A 74 -11.41 -6.05 -6.70
N PRO A 75 -11.79 -5.78 -5.43
CA PRO A 75 -11.24 -4.65 -4.68
C PRO A 75 -9.74 -4.71 -4.44
N ILE A 76 -9.21 -5.91 -4.19
CA ILE A 76 -7.80 -6.10 -3.89
C ILE A 76 -6.95 -5.78 -5.12
N ASP A 77 -7.37 -6.28 -6.28
CA ASP A 77 -6.67 -6.04 -7.54
C ASP A 77 -6.72 -4.58 -7.96
N TYR A 78 -7.89 -3.94 -7.79
CA TYR A 78 -8.05 -2.51 -8.01
C TYR A 78 -7.05 -1.69 -7.19
N PHE A 79 -6.92 -1.98 -5.88
CA PHE A 79 -6.02 -1.21 -5.03
C PHE A 79 -4.54 -1.52 -5.28
N TYR A 80 -4.16 -2.76 -5.63
CA TYR A 80 -2.78 -3.01 -6.06
C TYR A 80 -2.42 -2.20 -7.31
N GLN A 81 -3.30 -2.16 -8.31
CA GLN A 81 -3.08 -1.35 -9.52
C GLN A 81 -3.01 0.14 -9.20
N ARG A 82 -3.93 0.63 -8.35
CA ARG A 82 -3.96 2.04 -7.94
C ARG A 82 -2.70 2.45 -7.17
N LEU A 83 -2.30 1.68 -6.16
CA LEU A 83 -1.15 2.00 -5.32
C LEU A 83 0.18 1.97 -6.09
N THR A 84 0.26 1.14 -7.13
CA THR A 84 1.46 1.01 -7.96
C THR A 84 1.46 1.87 -9.21
N ALA A 85 0.36 2.60 -9.48
CA ALA A 85 0.27 3.50 -10.62
C ALA A 85 1.45 4.48 -10.64
N PRO A 86 1.90 4.91 -11.83
CA PRO A 86 2.93 5.94 -11.94
C PRO A 86 2.54 7.19 -11.16
N LEU A 87 3.55 7.87 -10.61
CA LEU A 87 3.34 9.19 -10.02
C LEU A 87 2.75 10.12 -11.09
N PRO A 88 1.65 10.85 -10.82
CA PRO A 88 1.11 11.81 -11.78
C PRO A 88 2.15 12.88 -12.13
N GLU A 89 2.22 13.28 -13.41
CA GLU A 89 3.21 14.25 -13.89
C GLU A 89 3.06 15.64 -13.24
N ASP A 90 1.84 15.98 -12.84
CA ASP A 90 1.46 17.22 -12.18
C ASP A 90 1.49 17.13 -10.65
N TYR A 91 1.89 15.98 -10.09
CA TYR A 91 1.98 15.83 -8.64
C TYR A 91 3.13 16.67 -8.08
N VAL A 92 2.77 17.58 -7.18
CA VAL A 92 3.71 18.29 -6.32
C VAL A 92 3.45 17.84 -4.90
N GLU A 93 4.47 17.25 -4.26
CA GLU A 93 4.38 16.90 -2.85
C GLU A 93 4.23 18.17 -2.02
N PRO A 94 3.28 18.21 -1.05
CA PRO A 94 3.15 19.35 -0.15
C PRO A 94 4.46 19.59 0.61
N SER A 95 4.77 20.85 0.88
CA SER A 95 5.87 21.22 1.77
C SER A 95 5.64 20.71 3.20
N GLU A 96 6.70 20.63 4.00
CA GLU A 96 6.61 20.19 5.40
C GLU A 96 5.66 21.06 6.24
N GLU A 97 5.49 22.33 5.89
CA GLU A 97 4.59 23.28 6.55
C GLU A 97 3.11 23.02 6.21
N GLU A 98 2.85 22.40 5.06
CA GLU A 98 1.51 22.05 4.57
C GLU A 98 1.10 20.63 4.98
N LYS A 99 2.07 19.77 5.31
CA LYS A 99 1.82 18.45 5.87
C LYS A 99 1.23 18.57 7.27
N TYR A 100 0.06 17.98 7.47
CA TYR A 100 -0.54 17.85 8.80
C TYR A 100 0.14 16.72 9.59
N GLN A 101 -0.01 16.72 10.91
CA GLN A 101 0.55 15.66 11.75
C GLN A 101 -0.04 14.29 11.36
N GLY A 102 0.82 13.33 11.04
CA GLY A 102 0.41 12.01 10.56
C GLY A 102 0.03 11.98 9.08
N TRP A 103 0.45 12.99 8.31
CA TRP A 103 0.39 12.95 6.86
C TRP A 103 1.17 11.74 6.33
N ILE A 104 0.57 11.07 5.35
CA ILE A 104 1.16 9.92 4.66
C ILE A 104 1.14 10.25 3.18
N ASN A 105 2.27 10.04 2.49
CA ASN A 105 2.34 10.23 1.05
C ASN A 105 1.39 9.24 0.34
N PRO A 106 0.32 9.70 -0.33
CA PRO A 106 -0.63 8.81 -1.00
C PRO A 106 -0.03 8.04 -2.18
N TYR A 107 1.13 8.50 -2.69
CA TYR A 107 1.87 7.88 -3.78
C TYR A 107 3.13 7.14 -3.30
N LEU A 108 3.24 6.83 -2.00
CA LEU A 108 4.38 6.13 -1.42
C LEU A 108 4.78 4.86 -2.20
N PHE A 109 3.80 4.13 -2.72
CA PHE A 109 4.00 2.87 -3.46
C PHE A 109 4.09 3.04 -4.98
N ALA A 110 4.01 4.26 -5.50
CA ALA A 110 3.97 4.53 -6.94
C ALA A 110 5.18 3.93 -7.67
N GLY A 111 4.94 3.31 -8.82
CA GLY A 111 5.96 2.62 -9.61
C GLY A 111 6.49 1.31 -9.01
N GLY A 112 5.89 0.83 -7.91
CA GLY A 112 6.17 -0.51 -7.38
C GLY A 112 5.73 -1.62 -8.34
N LYS A 113 6.32 -2.81 -8.23
CA LYS A 113 5.97 -3.96 -9.08
C LYS A 113 5.04 -4.90 -8.33
N ILE A 114 3.86 -5.17 -8.89
CA ILE A 114 2.97 -6.21 -8.35
C ILE A 114 3.60 -7.58 -8.64
N LYS A 115 3.73 -8.39 -7.60
CA LYS A 115 4.22 -9.77 -7.68
C LYS A 115 3.23 -10.72 -7.01
N GLU A 116 3.29 -11.98 -7.42
CA GLU A 116 2.43 -13.05 -6.92
C GLU A 116 3.27 -14.20 -6.40
N ILE A 117 2.85 -14.78 -5.27
CA ILE A 117 3.35 -16.06 -4.77
C ILE A 117 2.18 -17.03 -4.65
N SER A 118 2.39 -18.27 -5.11
CA SER A 118 1.47 -19.36 -4.87
C SER A 118 1.91 -20.08 -3.60
N GLU A 119 1.09 -20.01 -2.55
CA GLU A 119 1.28 -20.90 -1.40
C GLU A 119 0.79 -22.30 -1.76
N ALA A 120 1.70 -23.27 -1.75
CA ALA A 120 1.35 -24.68 -1.71
C ALA A 120 0.66 -24.95 -0.36
N LYS A 121 -0.52 -25.57 -0.43
CA LYS A 121 -1.28 -26.01 0.75
C LYS A 121 -0.52 -27.06 1.54
#